data_AF-A0A4S8LNL5-F1
#
_entry.id   AF-A0A4S8LNL5-F1
#
_cell.length_a   1.000
_cell.length_b   1.000
_cell.length_c   1.000
_cell.angle_alpha   90.00
_cell.angle_beta   90.00
_cell.angle_gamma   90.00
#
_symmetry.space_group_name_H-M   'P 1'
#
loop_
_entity.id
_entity.type
_entity.pdbx_description
1 polymer ?
#
loop_
_entity_poly.entity_id
_entity_poly.type
_entity_poly.pdbx_seq_one_letter_code
_entity_poly.pdbx_strand_id
1 'polypeptide(L)'
;MQLHIPSFLLFFLSFLHYCSAAITQVPYDPSPFATSGYINAATINNQSDILSGGTITLDGVEIIIPHNLLVNTPSLTAVAWSELFNSNGQINLPLWPEISWEAFVFANYIGGQYIAGIVYIFQEIGNLNEGFITSIDYDKGEMRINGDFSDPNSVGRYGMVHGDWPLWTADTDNPSIAASTGFPVCLPRVDPAVGDDPFCPKKNRPLDTNGNPVTKFTFSAPPVADGQPDPLLFVPLTVGDFIIYSATLVEDQNGERLFAAYTIDANLGFYTAPGTM
;
A
#
# COMPACT_ATOMS: atom_id res chain seq x y z
N MET A 1 -64.46 32.36 -58.55
CA MET A 1 -63.57 33.32 -57.86
C MET A 1 -62.27 32.58 -57.57
N GLN A 2 -61.36 32.59 -58.55
CA GLN A 2 -60.04 31.99 -58.50
C GLN A 2 -59.08 32.96 -57.80
N LEU A 3 -58.26 32.49 -56.85
CA LEU A 3 -57.12 33.26 -56.37
C LEU A 3 -55.86 32.81 -57.13
N HIS A 4 -55.25 33.78 -57.81
CA HIS A 4 -54.00 33.69 -58.55
C HIS A 4 -52.78 33.64 -57.62
N ILE A 5 -51.83 32.80 -57.98
CA ILE A 5 -50.41 32.88 -57.58
C ILE A 5 -49.72 33.91 -58.48
N PRO A 6 -48.76 34.69 -57.94
CA PRO A 6 -47.52 34.90 -58.69
C PRO A 6 -46.25 34.71 -57.86
N SER A 7 -45.35 33.94 -58.48
CA SER A 7 -43.91 33.83 -58.27
C SER A 7 -43.21 35.15 -57.98
N PHE A 8 -42.28 35.18 -57.02
CA PHE A 8 -40.98 35.85 -57.22
C PHE A 8 -39.92 35.36 -56.20
N LEU A 9 -38.75 35.03 -56.75
CA LEU A 9 -37.43 34.91 -56.14
C LEU A 9 -37.06 33.66 -55.30
N LEU A 10 -36.38 32.74 -55.99
CA LEU A 10 -35.47 31.75 -55.44
C LEU A 10 -34.41 32.41 -54.53
N PHE A 11 -34.29 31.94 -53.29
CA PHE A 11 -33.07 32.06 -52.50
C PHE A 11 -32.51 30.65 -52.27
N PHE A 12 -31.57 30.26 -53.13
CA PHE A 12 -30.78 29.04 -53.01
C PHE A 12 -29.84 29.19 -51.79
N LEU A 13 -30.28 28.79 -50.60
CA LEU A 13 -29.39 28.63 -49.45
C LEU A 13 -28.52 27.38 -49.65
N SER A 14 -27.36 27.59 -50.25
CA SER A 14 -26.25 26.63 -50.26
C SER A 14 -25.60 26.61 -48.87
N PHE A 15 -26.15 25.83 -47.95
CA PHE A 15 -25.47 25.47 -46.70
C PHE A 15 -24.37 24.45 -47.04
N LEU A 16 -23.21 24.95 -47.45
CA LEU A 16 -21.98 24.17 -47.51
C LEU A 16 -21.64 23.78 -46.07
N HIS A 17 -22.00 22.56 -45.65
CA HIS A 17 -21.50 21.96 -44.44
C HIS A 17 -19.99 21.77 -44.63
N TYR A 18 -19.20 22.70 -44.08
CA TYR A 18 -17.80 22.44 -43.80
C TYR A 18 -17.77 21.29 -42.79
N CYS A 19 -17.62 20.07 -43.29
CA CYS A 19 -17.18 18.96 -42.49
C CYS A 19 -15.69 19.21 -42.23
N SER A 20 -15.39 19.93 -41.15
CA SER A 20 -14.02 20.02 -40.65
C SER A 20 -13.63 18.62 -40.20
N ALA A 21 -12.89 17.89 -41.04
CA ALA A 21 -12.14 16.73 -40.58
C ALA A 21 -11.14 17.25 -39.54
N ALA A 22 -11.42 17.04 -38.26
CA ALA A 22 -10.43 17.22 -37.23
C ALA A 22 -9.28 16.27 -37.58
N ILE A 23 -8.12 16.83 -37.94
CA ILE A 23 -6.90 16.04 -38.07
C ILE A 23 -6.59 15.58 -36.65
N THR A 24 -6.89 14.32 -36.35
CA THR A 24 -6.42 13.66 -35.14
C THR A 24 -4.91 13.55 -35.27
N GLN A 25 -4.18 14.46 -34.61
CA GLN A 25 -2.73 14.30 -34.48
C GLN A 25 -2.49 13.10 -33.57
N VAL A 26 -2.02 12.01 -34.17
CA VAL A 26 -1.60 10.82 -33.44
C VAL A 26 -0.26 11.16 -32.75
N PRO A 27 -0.04 10.77 -31.49
CA PRO A 27 1.26 10.91 -30.85
C PRO A 27 2.39 10.30 -31.70
N TYR A 28 3.60 10.81 -31.53
CA TYR A 28 4.78 10.18 -32.12
C TYR A 28 4.87 8.71 -31.68
N ASP A 29 5.27 7.83 -32.59
CA ASP A 29 5.40 6.39 -32.34
C ASP A 29 6.87 5.97 -32.58
N PRO A 30 7.60 5.50 -31.55
CA PRO A 30 7.17 5.35 -30.15
C PRO A 30 7.15 6.69 -29.38
N SER A 31 6.37 6.78 -28.30
CA SER A 31 6.40 7.89 -27.33
C SER A 31 6.19 7.42 -25.88
N PRO A 32 6.69 8.17 -24.88
CA PRO A 32 6.45 7.84 -23.48
C PRO A 32 4.99 8.10 -23.10
N PHE A 33 4.48 7.29 -22.18
CA PHE A 33 3.17 7.42 -21.58
C PHE A 33 3.27 7.18 -20.07
N ALA A 34 2.59 7.98 -19.27
CA ALA A 34 2.44 7.72 -17.85
C ALA A 34 1.01 8.06 -17.43
N THR A 35 0.41 7.20 -16.61
CA THR A 35 -0.95 7.43 -16.12
C THR A 35 -1.11 6.86 -14.72
N SER A 36 -1.86 7.58 -13.89
CA SER A 36 -2.38 7.11 -12.62
C SER A 36 -3.90 7.10 -12.70
N GLY A 37 -4.55 6.11 -12.08
CA GLY A 37 -6.00 6.02 -12.09
C GLY A 37 -6.53 4.81 -11.36
N TYR A 38 -7.86 4.69 -11.31
CA TYR A 38 -8.49 3.53 -10.70
C TYR A 38 -8.38 2.32 -11.63
N ILE A 39 -8.03 1.18 -11.04
CA ILE A 39 -8.07 -0.11 -11.71
C ILE A 39 -9.54 -0.43 -11.99
N ASN A 40 -9.91 -0.55 -13.26
CA ASN A 40 -11.25 -0.99 -13.67
C ASN A 40 -11.27 -2.50 -13.96
N ALA A 41 -10.19 -3.01 -14.50
CA ALA A 41 -10.03 -4.42 -14.84
C ALA A 41 -8.55 -4.79 -14.92
N ALA A 42 -8.26 -6.07 -14.71
CA ALA A 42 -6.96 -6.65 -14.97
C ALA A 42 -7.13 -8.08 -15.48
N THR A 43 -6.22 -8.52 -16.33
CA THR A 43 -6.23 -9.87 -16.92
C THR A 43 -4.86 -10.52 -16.81
N ILE A 44 -4.85 -11.85 -16.91
CA ILE A 44 -3.65 -12.67 -16.99
C ILE A 44 -3.73 -13.52 -18.26
N ASN A 45 -2.64 -13.59 -19.04
CA ASN A 45 -2.63 -14.30 -20.32
C ASN A 45 -2.56 -15.82 -20.15
N ASN A 46 -1.74 -16.30 -19.22
CA ASN A 46 -1.55 -17.72 -18.94
C ASN A 46 -1.33 -17.95 -17.44
N GLN A 47 -2.31 -18.55 -16.79
CA GLN A 47 -2.30 -18.78 -15.36
C GLN A 47 -1.28 -19.83 -14.87
N SER A 48 -0.84 -20.71 -15.76
CA SER A 48 0.16 -21.74 -15.44
C SER A 48 1.59 -21.19 -15.48
N ASP A 49 1.77 -19.92 -15.85
CA ASP A 49 3.07 -19.27 -16.03
C ASP A 49 3.22 -18.14 -15.01
N ILE A 50 4.15 -18.31 -14.06
CA ILE A 50 4.41 -17.35 -12.99
C ILE A 50 4.95 -16.01 -13.50
N LEU A 51 5.49 -15.96 -14.72
CA LEU A 51 5.98 -14.72 -15.33
C LEU A 51 5.02 -14.20 -16.40
N SER A 52 3.78 -14.71 -16.42
CA SER A 52 2.79 -14.32 -17.40
C SER A 52 2.48 -12.83 -17.32
N GLY A 53 2.38 -12.22 -18.51
CA GLY A 53 1.82 -10.89 -18.66
C GLY A 53 0.29 -10.90 -18.66
N GLY A 54 -0.28 -9.80 -19.15
CA GLY A 54 -1.71 -9.61 -19.23
C GLY A 54 -2.05 -8.19 -19.62
N THR A 55 -3.15 -7.67 -19.10
CA THR A 55 -3.53 -6.26 -19.28
C THR A 55 -4.03 -5.67 -17.98
N ILE A 56 -3.87 -4.36 -17.83
CA ILE A 56 -4.50 -3.56 -16.77
C ILE A 56 -5.25 -2.40 -17.43
N THR A 57 -6.47 -2.13 -16.98
CA THR A 57 -7.27 -1.02 -17.46
C THR A 57 -7.39 0.04 -16.37
N LEU A 58 -6.87 1.23 -16.64
CA LEU A 58 -6.90 2.38 -15.72
C LEU A 58 -7.78 3.48 -16.31
N ASP A 59 -8.86 3.83 -15.60
CA ASP A 59 -9.87 4.81 -16.03
C ASP A 59 -10.29 4.67 -17.52
N GLY A 60 -10.44 3.42 -17.97
CA GLY A 60 -10.81 3.05 -19.34
C GLY A 60 -9.65 2.91 -20.34
N VAL A 61 -8.42 3.20 -19.95
CA VAL A 61 -7.22 3.02 -20.77
C VAL A 61 -6.63 1.63 -20.53
N GLU A 62 -6.70 0.75 -21.54
CA GLU A 62 -6.09 -0.58 -21.49
C GLU A 62 -4.58 -0.51 -21.77
N ILE A 63 -3.79 -1.10 -20.88
CA ILE A 63 -2.33 -1.12 -20.92
C ILE A 63 -1.86 -2.57 -20.86
N ILE A 64 -0.96 -2.94 -21.75
CA ILE A 64 -0.35 -4.27 -21.82
C ILE A 64 0.68 -4.41 -20.72
N ILE A 65 0.58 -5.49 -19.95
CA ILE A 65 1.62 -5.97 -19.03
C ILE A 65 2.45 -7.02 -19.77
N PRO A 66 3.73 -6.74 -20.09
CA PRO A 66 4.60 -7.71 -20.74
C PRO A 66 4.89 -8.92 -19.85
N HIS A 67 5.21 -10.05 -20.47
CA HIS A 67 5.78 -11.20 -19.78
C HIS A 67 7.10 -10.82 -19.07
N ASN A 68 7.34 -11.38 -17.88
CA ASN A 68 8.41 -11.05 -16.93
C ASN A 68 8.32 -9.67 -16.25
N LEU A 69 7.27 -8.87 -16.47
CA LEU A 69 7.13 -7.63 -15.73
C LEU A 69 6.79 -7.95 -14.27
N LEU A 70 7.61 -7.43 -13.36
CA LEU A 70 7.34 -7.45 -11.93
C LEU A 70 6.76 -6.10 -11.52
N VAL A 71 5.75 -6.13 -10.66
CA VAL A 71 5.06 -4.94 -10.18
C VAL A 71 5.47 -4.60 -8.75
N ASN A 72 5.22 -3.36 -8.35
CA ASN A 72 5.45 -2.90 -6.99
C ASN A 72 4.10 -2.78 -6.28
N THR A 73 3.91 -3.54 -5.20
CA THR A 73 2.84 -3.30 -4.23
C THR A 73 3.35 -2.31 -3.17
N PRO A 74 2.49 -1.80 -2.27
CA PRO A 74 2.95 -0.87 -1.25
C PRO A 74 3.95 -1.51 -0.28
N SER A 75 3.87 -2.84 -0.12
CA SER A 75 4.63 -3.57 0.87
C SER A 75 5.75 -4.43 0.29
N LEU A 76 5.61 -4.93 -0.95
CA LEU A 76 6.61 -5.74 -1.62
C LEU A 76 7.00 -5.11 -2.96
N THR A 77 8.30 -5.03 -3.20
CA THR A 77 8.82 -4.75 -4.53
C THR A 77 9.00 -6.05 -5.29
N ALA A 78 8.77 -6.01 -6.60
CA ALA A 78 9.03 -7.12 -7.52
C ALA A 78 8.10 -8.34 -7.38
N VAL A 79 6.79 -8.10 -7.23
CA VAL A 79 5.73 -9.13 -7.28
C VAL A 79 5.46 -9.53 -8.72
N ALA A 80 5.38 -10.82 -9.04
CA ALA A 80 5.05 -11.23 -10.39
C ALA A 80 3.58 -10.94 -10.71
N TRP A 81 3.30 -10.45 -11.93
CA TRP A 81 1.94 -10.05 -12.32
C TRP A 81 0.90 -11.15 -12.07
N SER A 82 1.25 -12.41 -12.32
CA SER A 82 0.34 -13.54 -12.12
C SER A 82 -0.04 -13.80 -10.66
N GLU A 83 0.80 -13.40 -9.70
CA GLU A 83 0.53 -13.61 -8.27
C GLU A 83 -0.63 -12.75 -7.76
N LEU A 84 -0.97 -11.69 -8.50
CA LEU A 84 -2.14 -10.86 -8.22
C LEU A 84 -3.46 -11.52 -8.62
N PHE A 85 -3.46 -12.74 -9.16
CA PHE A 85 -4.65 -13.41 -9.65
C PHE A 85 -4.93 -14.69 -8.86
N ASN A 86 -6.20 -14.93 -8.55
CA ASN A 86 -6.63 -16.20 -7.96
C ASN A 86 -6.62 -17.33 -9.00
N SER A 87 -6.92 -18.56 -8.57
CA SER A 87 -6.97 -19.76 -9.43
C SER A 87 -8.04 -19.74 -10.53
N ASN A 88 -8.94 -18.76 -10.54
CA ASN A 88 -9.92 -18.54 -11.62
C ASN A 88 -9.49 -17.45 -12.62
N GLY A 89 -8.30 -16.86 -12.44
CA GLY A 89 -7.77 -15.82 -13.31
C GLY A 89 -8.41 -14.45 -13.07
N GLN A 90 -9.05 -14.28 -11.91
CA GLN A 90 -9.59 -12.99 -11.47
C GLN A 90 -8.56 -12.30 -10.59
N ILE A 91 -8.43 -10.98 -10.74
CA ILE A 91 -7.56 -10.21 -9.86
C ILE A 91 -8.02 -10.38 -8.40
N ASN A 92 -7.07 -10.68 -7.55
CA ASN A 92 -7.22 -10.95 -6.14
C ASN A 92 -6.52 -9.84 -5.38
N LEU A 93 -7.18 -8.68 -5.29
CA LEU A 93 -6.79 -7.60 -4.39
C LEU A 93 -7.71 -7.63 -3.16
N PRO A 94 -7.23 -7.28 -1.97
CA PRO A 94 -8.04 -7.21 -0.77
C PRO A 94 -9.32 -6.39 -0.99
N LEU A 95 -10.45 -6.96 -0.59
CA LEU A 95 -11.79 -6.37 -0.70
C LEU A 95 -12.18 -5.96 -2.14
N TRP A 96 -11.55 -6.51 -3.18
CA TRP A 96 -11.94 -6.26 -4.56
C TRP A 96 -13.27 -6.95 -4.92
N PRO A 97 -14.17 -6.29 -5.69
CA PRO A 97 -14.15 -4.92 -6.17
C PRO A 97 -14.90 -3.93 -5.26
N GLU A 98 -15.13 -4.29 -4.00
CA GLU A 98 -15.87 -3.46 -3.03
C GLU A 98 -15.16 -2.12 -2.79
N ILE A 99 -13.83 -2.16 -2.67
CA ILE A 99 -12.99 -0.97 -2.56
C ILE A 99 -12.23 -0.73 -3.85
N SER A 100 -12.00 0.56 -4.14
CA SER A 100 -11.23 0.96 -5.30
C SER A 100 -9.74 0.75 -5.04
N TRP A 101 -9.05 0.28 -6.08
CA TRP A 101 -7.60 0.18 -6.12
C TRP A 101 -7.08 1.08 -7.21
N GLU A 102 -5.90 1.64 -6.99
CA GLU A 102 -5.24 2.55 -7.90
C GLU A 102 -3.96 1.92 -8.42
N ALA A 103 -3.56 2.35 -9.61
CA ALA A 103 -2.22 2.06 -10.10
C ALA A 103 -1.60 3.28 -10.73
N PHE A 104 -0.27 3.33 -10.66
CA PHE A 104 0.54 4.28 -11.41
C PHE A 104 1.45 3.51 -12.36
N VAL A 105 1.31 3.78 -13.66
CA VAL A 105 1.98 3.02 -14.72
C VAL A 105 2.83 3.94 -15.57
N PHE A 106 4.11 3.60 -15.68
CA PHE A 106 5.00 4.13 -16.71
C PHE A 106 5.03 3.14 -17.88
N ALA A 107 4.67 3.61 -19.06
CA ALA A 107 4.56 2.82 -20.28
C ALA A 107 5.16 3.55 -21.49
N ASN A 108 5.28 2.83 -22.60
CA ASN A 108 5.47 3.42 -23.91
C ASN A 108 4.23 3.19 -24.76
N TYR A 109 3.84 4.21 -25.53
CA TYR A 109 2.90 4.06 -26.63
C TYR A 109 3.67 3.59 -27.87
N ILE A 110 3.36 2.39 -28.36
CA ILE A 110 4.02 1.76 -29.50
C ILE A 110 2.96 1.10 -30.39
N GLY A 111 2.89 1.46 -31.67
CA GLY A 111 2.02 0.79 -32.64
C GLY A 111 0.53 0.78 -32.28
N GLY A 112 0.05 1.83 -31.59
CA GLY A 112 -1.34 1.90 -31.13
C GLY A 112 -1.62 1.31 -29.75
N GLN A 113 -0.61 0.77 -29.08
CA GLN A 113 -0.75 0.06 -27.80
C GLN A 113 0.06 0.76 -26.71
N TYR A 114 -0.44 0.71 -25.46
CA TYR A 114 0.34 1.09 -24.29
C TYR A 114 1.00 -0.14 -23.70
N ILE A 115 2.31 -0.12 -23.53
CA ILE A 115 3.10 -1.25 -23.02
C ILE A 115 3.83 -0.82 -21.75
N ALA A 116 3.44 -1.39 -20.62
CA ALA A 116 3.99 -1.05 -19.31
C ALA A 116 5.46 -1.44 -19.18
N GLY A 117 6.23 -0.57 -18.54
CA GLY A 117 7.60 -0.85 -18.10
C GLY A 117 7.76 -0.82 -16.57
N ILE A 118 6.92 -0.05 -15.88
CA ILE A 118 6.87 -0.01 -14.40
C ILE A 118 5.40 0.14 -13.98
N VAL A 119 4.99 -0.64 -12.99
CA VAL A 119 3.64 -0.59 -12.42
C VAL A 119 3.77 -0.51 -10.90
N TYR A 120 3.08 0.46 -10.31
CA TYR A 120 2.81 0.56 -8.89
C TYR A 120 1.32 0.30 -8.67
N ILE A 121 0.98 -0.51 -7.67
CA ILE A 121 -0.40 -0.78 -7.25
C ILE A 121 -0.52 -0.35 -5.80
N PHE A 122 -1.58 0.37 -5.46
CA PHE A 122 -1.83 0.82 -4.10
C PHE A 122 -3.32 1.01 -3.84
N GLN A 123 -3.68 1.02 -2.55
CA GLN A 123 -5.01 1.34 -2.07
C GLN A 123 -4.98 2.74 -1.47
N GLU A 124 -5.77 3.66 -2.03
CA GLU A 124 -5.75 5.08 -1.68
C GLU A 124 -4.31 5.65 -1.74
N ILE A 125 -4.02 6.78 -1.06
CA ILE A 125 -2.66 7.36 -0.99
C ILE A 125 -1.67 6.52 -0.13
N GLY A 126 -1.83 5.19 -0.11
CA GLY A 126 -1.12 4.24 0.74
C GLY A 126 -1.76 4.05 2.13
N ASN A 127 -2.96 4.60 2.35
CA ASN A 127 -3.58 4.78 3.67
C ASN A 127 -2.58 5.28 4.73
N LEU A 128 -1.87 6.36 4.42
CA LEU A 128 -0.99 7.02 5.37
C LEU A 128 -1.82 7.66 6.50
N ASN A 129 -1.52 7.28 7.73
CA ASN A 129 -2.23 7.72 8.93
C ASN A 129 -1.23 7.93 10.09
N GLU A 130 -1.66 8.64 11.13
CA GLU A 130 -0.85 8.89 12.32
C GLU A 130 -1.69 8.83 13.60
N GLY A 131 -1.05 8.54 14.72
CA GLY A 131 -1.73 8.55 16.00
C GLY A 131 -1.01 7.87 17.15
N PHE A 132 -1.65 7.89 18.31
CA PHE A 132 -1.17 7.21 19.51
C PHE A 132 -1.69 5.78 19.62
N ILE A 133 -0.82 4.86 20.01
CA ILE A 133 -1.21 3.50 20.41
C ILE A 133 -2.02 3.58 21.70
N THR A 134 -3.27 3.13 21.68
CA THR A 134 -4.18 3.20 22.83
C THR A 134 -4.39 1.85 23.50
N SER A 135 -4.27 0.75 22.75
CA SER A 135 -4.26 -0.61 23.30
C SER A 135 -3.50 -1.56 22.38
N ILE A 136 -3.02 -2.66 22.96
CA ILE A 136 -2.41 -3.77 22.23
C ILE A 136 -3.07 -5.06 22.73
N ASP A 137 -3.59 -5.85 21.80
CA ASP A 137 -4.02 -7.23 21.97
C ASP A 137 -2.86 -8.13 21.52
N TYR A 138 -2.07 -8.61 22.47
CA TYR A 138 -0.89 -9.42 22.21
C TYR A 138 -1.22 -10.83 21.72
N ASP A 139 -2.42 -11.35 22.01
CA ASP A 139 -2.85 -12.67 21.56
C ASP A 139 -3.14 -12.65 20.05
N LYS A 140 -3.72 -11.55 19.57
CA LYS A 140 -3.97 -11.32 18.14
C LYS A 140 -2.82 -10.62 17.41
N GLY A 141 -1.87 -10.04 18.14
CA GLY A 141 -0.88 -9.12 17.57
C GLY A 141 -1.55 -7.87 16.99
N GLU A 142 -2.66 -7.43 17.59
CA GLU A 142 -3.43 -6.27 17.18
C GLU A 142 -3.12 -5.04 18.02
N MET A 143 -3.01 -3.88 17.40
CA MET A 143 -2.93 -2.59 18.08
C MET A 143 -4.12 -1.72 17.70
N ARG A 144 -4.43 -0.75 18.56
CA ARG A 144 -5.43 0.29 18.31
C ARG A 144 -4.83 1.67 18.35
N ILE A 145 -5.29 2.53 17.42
CA ILE A 145 -4.75 3.87 17.22
C ILE A 145 -5.87 4.91 17.37
N ASN A 146 -5.59 5.97 18.14
CA ASN A 146 -6.48 7.13 18.37
C ASN A 146 -7.86 6.79 19.01
N GLY A 147 -7.99 5.63 19.63
CA GLY A 147 -9.14 5.29 20.47
C GLY A 147 -9.15 5.97 21.85
N ASP A 148 -10.26 5.82 22.54
CA ASP A 148 -10.34 6.04 23.99
C ASP A 148 -9.38 5.07 24.69
N PHE A 149 -8.39 5.60 25.40
CA PHE A 149 -7.42 4.82 26.19
C PHE A 149 -8.07 3.95 27.27
N SER A 150 -9.31 4.26 27.66
CA SER A 150 -10.06 3.50 28.67
C SER A 150 -10.96 2.40 28.07
N ASP A 151 -11.23 2.45 26.77
CA ASP A 151 -12.00 1.44 26.06
C ASP A 151 -11.11 0.75 25.03
N PRO A 152 -10.67 -0.50 25.32
CA PRO A 152 -9.84 -1.25 24.41
C PRO A 152 -10.58 -1.63 23.14
N ASN A 153 -11.85 -1.26 22.89
CA ASN A 153 -12.55 -1.51 21.62
C ASN A 153 -12.81 -0.24 20.79
N SER A 154 -12.32 0.92 21.24
CA SER A 154 -12.91 2.20 20.85
C SER A 154 -12.63 2.71 19.44
N VAL A 155 -11.58 2.29 18.71
CA VAL A 155 -11.42 2.43 17.23
C VAL A 155 -10.13 1.78 16.72
N GLY A 156 -10.13 1.42 15.42
CA GLY A 156 -8.97 1.06 14.58
C GLY A 156 -8.24 -0.22 15.00
N ARG A 157 -8.37 -1.31 14.23
CA ARG A 157 -7.65 -2.58 14.50
C ARG A 157 -6.53 -2.78 13.48
N TYR A 158 -5.32 -3.06 13.97
CA TYR A 158 -4.11 -3.26 13.15
C TYR A 158 -3.38 -4.50 13.65
N GLY A 159 -3.44 -5.64 12.94
CA GLY A 159 -3.18 -6.98 13.51
C GLY A 159 -2.18 -7.89 12.82
N MET A 160 -1.81 -8.99 13.51
CA MET A 160 -1.41 -10.28 12.91
C MET A 160 -2.71 -11.09 12.68
N VAL A 161 -2.93 -12.04 11.78
CA VAL A 161 -2.18 -12.89 10.85
C VAL A 161 -2.58 -12.53 9.41
N HIS A 162 -1.67 -12.67 8.46
CA HIS A 162 -1.98 -12.56 7.04
C HIS A 162 -2.02 -13.92 6.35
N GLY A 163 -3.02 -14.71 6.71
CA GLY A 163 -3.47 -15.84 5.92
C GLY A 163 -4.48 -15.32 4.90
N ASP A 164 -4.27 -15.70 3.63
CA ASP A 164 -5.00 -15.33 2.40
C ASP A 164 -4.47 -14.13 1.59
N TRP A 165 -3.49 -13.35 2.09
CA TRP A 165 -3.09 -12.08 1.44
C TRP A 165 -1.57 -11.78 1.33
N PRO A 166 -0.65 -12.74 1.20
CA PRO A 166 0.81 -12.58 1.42
C PRO A 166 1.54 -11.41 0.70
N LEU A 167 0.95 -10.81 -0.32
CA LEU A 167 1.50 -9.69 -1.08
C LEU A 167 1.30 -8.31 -0.42
N TRP A 168 0.60 -8.22 0.71
CA TRP A 168 0.16 -6.96 1.34
C TRP A 168 0.62 -6.77 2.79
N THR A 169 1.45 -7.67 3.31
CA THR A 169 2.15 -7.54 4.61
C THR A 169 3.45 -6.80 4.49
N ALA A 170 3.90 -6.22 5.62
CA ALA A 170 5.25 -5.73 5.78
C ALA A 170 6.30 -6.73 5.25
N ASP A 171 7.28 -6.21 4.53
CA ASP A 171 8.44 -6.97 4.08
C ASP A 171 9.33 -7.28 5.29
N THR A 172 9.43 -8.56 5.64
CA THR A 172 10.27 -8.99 6.77
C THR A 172 11.76 -8.96 6.43
N ASP A 173 12.12 -8.98 5.15
CA ASP A 173 13.50 -8.93 4.68
C ASP A 173 13.99 -7.48 4.51
N ASN A 174 13.06 -6.52 4.38
CA ASN A 174 13.32 -5.09 4.39
C ASN A 174 12.49 -4.37 5.48
N PRO A 175 12.97 -4.30 6.73
CA PRO A 175 12.18 -3.83 7.86
C PRO A 175 11.78 -2.36 7.68
N SER A 176 10.53 -2.15 7.29
CA SER A 176 9.85 -0.87 7.17
C SER A 176 9.13 -0.45 8.46
N ILE A 177 9.39 -1.18 9.55
CA ILE A 177 8.86 -0.96 10.90
C ILE A 177 10.03 -0.54 11.77
N ALA A 178 10.18 0.77 11.96
CA ALA A 178 11.33 1.35 12.63
C ALA A 178 10.93 2.59 13.46
N ALA A 179 11.80 2.96 14.38
CA ALA A 179 11.81 4.28 14.99
C ALA A 179 12.23 5.34 13.95
N SER A 180 11.93 6.62 14.17
CA SER A 180 12.33 7.72 13.28
C SER A 180 13.86 7.85 13.10
N THR A 181 14.65 7.20 13.94
CA THR A 181 16.11 7.08 13.80
C THR A 181 16.57 5.93 12.89
N GLY A 182 15.62 5.13 12.37
CA GLY A 182 15.88 3.89 11.63
C GLY A 182 16.13 2.66 12.51
N PHE A 183 16.10 2.79 13.85
CA PHE A 183 16.28 1.64 14.73
C PHE A 183 15.05 0.72 14.68
N PRO A 184 15.21 -0.59 14.50
CA PRO A 184 14.08 -1.47 14.26
C PRO A 184 13.20 -1.64 15.51
N VAL A 185 11.88 -1.54 15.33
CA VAL A 185 10.87 -1.71 16.39
C VAL A 185 10.00 -2.94 16.13
N CYS A 186 9.27 -3.39 17.13
CA CYS A 186 8.48 -4.62 17.05
C CYS A 186 7.20 -4.53 17.88
N LEU A 187 6.19 -5.29 17.49
CA LEU A 187 5.08 -5.62 18.39
C LEU A 187 5.45 -6.90 19.15
N PRO A 188 5.48 -6.91 20.49
CA PRO A 188 5.74 -8.12 21.25
C PRO A 188 4.74 -9.23 20.91
N ARG A 189 5.21 -10.48 20.78
CA ARG A 189 4.34 -11.65 20.52
C ARG A 189 3.74 -12.24 21.79
N VAL A 190 4.18 -11.75 22.94
CA VAL A 190 3.72 -12.14 24.27
C VAL A 190 3.52 -10.85 25.05
N ASP A 191 2.46 -10.79 25.86
CA ASP A 191 2.21 -9.64 26.73
C ASP A 191 3.41 -9.43 27.70
N PRO A 192 4.11 -8.28 27.63
CA PRO A 192 5.25 -7.95 28.51
C PRO A 192 4.93 -7.89 30.01
N ALA A 193 3.64 -7.96 30.39
CA ALA A 193 3.20 -8.08 31.77
C ALA A 193 3.23 -9.54 32.28
N VAL A 194 3.13 -10.53 31.39
CA VAL A 194 3.07 -11.96 31.76
C VAL A 194 4.33 -12.75 31.35
N GLY A 195 5.04 -12.30 30.31
CA GLY A 195 6.25 -12.95 29.81
C GLY A 195 7.17 -11.98 29.08
N ASP A 196 8.31 -12.47 28.62
CA ASP A 196 9.26 -11.68 27.81
C ASP A 196 9.46 -12.33 26.44
N ASP A 197 9.46 -11.52 25.38
CA ASP A 197 9.65 -11.99 24.01
C ASP A 197 11.16 -12.01 23.68
N PRO A 198 11.75 -13.17 23.32
CA PRO A 198 13.19 -13.26 23.04
C PRO A 198 13.69 -12.38 21.89
N PHE A 199 12.83 -12.01 20.93
CA PHE A 199 13.17 -11.16 19.79
C PHE A 199 12.64 -9.72 19.92
N CYS A 200 11.70 -9.50 20.83
CA CYS A 200 11.12 -8.19 21.14
C CYS A 200 11.11 -7.95 22.66
N PRO A 201 12.27 -7.98 23.33
CA PRO A 201 12.29 -8.09 24.79
C PRO A 201 11.98 -6.75 25.47
N LYS A 202 11.28 -6.83 26.61
CA LYS A 202 10.96 -5.68 27.46
C LYS A 202 12.20 -4.92 27.90
N LYS A 203 13.34 -5.60 28.06
CA LYS A 203 14.62 -4.96 28.43
C LYS A 203 15.05 -3.90 27.40
N ASN A 204 14.65 -4.04 26.13
CA ASN A 204 14.93 -3.07 25.07
C ASN A 204 14.00 -1.85 25.11
N ARG A 205 13.01 -1.86 26.01
CA ARG A 205 12.12 -0.73 26.30
C ARG A 205 12.27 -0.25 27.75
N PRO A 206 13.41 0.37 28.11
CA PRO A 206 13.65 0.80 29.49
C PRO A 206 12.62 1.85 29.93
N LEU A 207 12.38 1.88 31.24
CA LEU A 207 11.46 2.82 31.87
C LEU A 207 12.24 3.97 32.53
N ASP A 208 11.65 5.16 32.56
CA ASP A 208 12.13 6.32 33.31
C ASP A 208 11.89 6.15 34.83
N THR A 209 12.28 7.14 35.62
CA THR A 209 12.09 7.13 37.08
C THR A 209 10.62 7.11 37.50
N ASN A 210 9.70 7.52 36.62
CA ASN A 210 8.26 7.51 36.86
C ASN A 210 7.60 6.20 36.39
N GLY A 211 8.38 5.27 35.83
CA GLY A 211 7.88 4.01 35.28
C GLY A 211 7.34 4.11 33.86
N ASN A 212 7.56 5.22 33.15
CA ASN A 212 7.11 5.39 31.76
C ASN A 212 8.18 4.90 30.77
N PRO A 213 7.81 4.29 29.63
CA PRO A 213 8.75 3.95 28.57
C PRO A 213 9.55 5.16 28.08
N VAL A 214 10.88 5.05 27.99
CA VAL A 214 11.71 6.16 27.53
C VAL A 214 11.59 6.35 26.02
N THR A 215 11.26 7.54 25.53
CA THR A 215 11.12 7.75 24.08
C THR A 215 12.45 7.95 23.35
N LYS A 216 13.56 8.09 24.09
CA LYS A 216 14.90 8.31 23.51
C LYS A 216 15.98 7.73 24.41
N PHE A 217 16.87 6.91 23.86
CA PHE A 217 18.11 6.48 24.54
C PHE A 217 19.17 5.95 23.57
N THR A 218 20.37 5.76 24.08
CA THR A 218 21.49 5.17 23.34
C THR A 218 21.87 3.83 23.96
N PHE A 219 21.86 2.77 23.16
CA PHE A 219 22.31 1.44 23.54
C PHE A 219 23.82 1.42 23.79
N SER A 220 24.24 0.56 24.73
CA SER A 220 25.65 0.23 24.92
C SER A 220 26.17 -0.63 23.77
N ALA A 221 27.49 -0.58 23.54
CA ALA A 221 28.19 -1.47 22.63
C ALA A 221 28.01 -2.95 23.03
N PRO A 222 27.73 -3.88 22.09
CA PRO A 222 27.83 -5.30 22.35
C PRO A 222 29.27 -5.72 22.71
N PRO A 223 29.46 -6.75 23.56
CA PRO A 223 28.44 -7.51 24.28
C PRO A 223 27.86 -6.70 25.44
N VAL A 224 26.53 -6.71 25.58
CA VAL A 224 25.84 -6.08 26.71
C VAL A 224 25.70 -7.06 27.87
N ALA A 225 25.72 -6.55 29.11
CA ALA A 225 25.49 -7.37 30.30
C ALA A 225 24.04 -7.88 30.34
N ASP A 226 23.82 -9.00 31.03
CA ASP A 226 22.48 -9.58 31.16
C ASP A 226 21.50 -8.58 31.81
N GLY A 227 20.26 -8.56 31.32
CA GLY A 227 19.23 -7.59 31.71
C GLY A 227 19.42 -6.16 31.18
N GLN A 228 20.51 -5.84 30.48
CA GLN A 228 20.67 -4.54 29.80
C GLN A 228 20.02 -4.55 28.40
N PRO A 229 19.56 -3.38 27.92
CA PRO A 229 19.11 -3.22 26.53
C PRO A 229 20.20 -3.68 25.55
N ASP A 230 19.83 -4.49 24.57
CA ASP A 230 20.70 -5.09 23.57
C ASP A 230 20.43 -4.52 22.18
N PRO A 231 21.39 -3.83 21.54
CA PRO A 231 21.17 -3.22 20.23
C PRO A 231 21.01 -4.23 19.08
N LEU A 232 21.21 -5.54 19.32
CA LEU A 232 20.99 -6.60 18.33
C LEU A 232 19.54 -7.11 18.32
N LEU A 233 18.68 -6.60 19.21
CA LEU A 233 17.28 -6.99 19.33
C LEU A 233 16.36 -5.80 19.07
N PHE A 234 15.12 -6.08 18.66
CA PHE A 234 14.14 -5.05 18.35
C PHE A 234 13.69 -4.30 19.61
N VAL A 235 13.16 -3.07 19.44
CA VAL A 235 12.53 -2.32 20.54
C VAL A 235 11.00 -2.50 20.52
N PRO A 236 10.38 -2.95 21.62
CA PRO A 236 8.93 -3.04 21.75
C PRO A 236 8.19 -1.71 21.54
N LEU A 237 7.17 -1.69 20.68
CA LEU A 237 6.13 -0.68 20.71
C LEU A 237 5.27 -0.85 21.95
N THR A 238 4.83 0.26 22.54
CA THR A 238 4.06 0.30 23.78
C THR A 238 2.86 1.24 23.68
N VAL A 239 1.84 0.99 24.50
CA VAL A 239 0.71 1.92 24.63
C VAL A 239 1.23 3.31 25.03
N GLY A 240 0.80 4.33 24.30
CA GLY A 240 1.25 5.72 24.44
C GLY A 240 2.29 6.16 23.41
N ASP A 241 2.88 5.23 22.63
CA ASP A 241 3.77 5.62 21.53
C ASP A 241 2.99 6.29 20.40
N PHE A 242 3.57 7.33 19.82
CA PHE A 242 3.04 7.96 18.61
C PHE A 242 3.69 7.31 17.38
N ILE A 243 2.87 6.92 16.41
CA ILE A 243 3.33 6.31 15.16
C ILE A 243 2.72 7.00 13.96
N ILE A 244 3.47 7.01 12.86
CA ILE A 244 2.98 7.24 11.51
C ILE A 244 3.03 5.89 10.79
N TYR A 245 1.98 5.50 10.09
CA TYR A 245 1.94 4.19 9.43
C TYR A 245 1.22 4.27 8.09
N SER A 246 1.56 3.33 7.21
CA SER A 246 0.84 3.09 5.96
C SER A 246 0.38 1.65 5.93
N ALA A 247 -0.83 1.41 5.43
CA ALA A 247 -1.50 0.12 5.56
C ALA A 247 -2.40 -0.22 4.37
N THR A 248 -2.73 -1.51 4.25
CA THR A 248 -3.75 -1.99 3.32
C THR A 248 -4.96 -2.42 4.12
N LEU A 249 -6.15 -1.92 3.79
CA LEU A 249 -7.40 -2.43 4.36
C LEU A 249 -7.66 -3.84 3.83
N VAL A 250 -7.77 -4.80 4.74
CA VAL A 250 -8.02 -6.22 4.45
C VAL A 250 -9.13 -6.76 5.35
N GLU A 251 -9.61 -7.95 5.01
CA GLU A 251 -10.54 -8.73 5.84
C GLU A 251 -9.77 -9.84 6.57
N ASP A 252 -10.06 -10.07 7.85
CA ASP A 252 -9.51 -11.21 8.60
C ASP A 252 -10.29 -12.51 8.34
N GLN A 253 -9.83 -13.59 8.98
CA GLN A 253 -10.46 -14.91 8.91
C GLN A 253 -11.89 -14.95 9.52
N ASN A 254 -12.30 -13.92 10.27
CA ASN A 254 -13.61 -13.80 10.90
C ASN A 254 -14.55 -12.83 10.16
N GLY A 255 -14.11 -12.21 9.06
CA GLY A 255 -14.87 -11.20 8.31
C GLY A 255 -14.76 -9.77 8.90
N GLU A 256 -13.88 -9.54 9.86
CA GLU A 256 -13.61 -8.22 10.41
C GLU A 256 -12.61 -7.46 9.53
N ARG A 257 -12.86 -6.16 9.34
CA ARG A 257 -11.92 -5.29 8.62
C ARG A 257 -10.81 -4.80 9.53
N LEU A 258 -9.58 -4.91 9.04
CA LEU A 258 -8.38 -4.41 9.69
C LEU A 258 -7.44 -3.78 8.67
N PHE A 259 -6.55 -2.95 9.18
CA PHE A 259 -5.46 -2.39 8.41
C PHE A 259 -4.21 -3.23 8.63
N ALA A 260 -3.77 -3.92 7.57
CA ALA A 260 -2.49 -4.61 7.54
C ALA A 260 -1.40 -3.55 7.33
N ALA A 261 -0.78 -3.12 8.43
CA ALA A 261 0.31 -2.15 8.38
C ALA A 261 1.52 -2.77 7.67
N TYR A 262 1.99 -2.10 6.63
CA TYR A 262 3.20 -2.50 5.90
C TYR A 262 4.37 -1.54 6.11
N THR A 263 4.14 -0.36 6.67
CA THR A 263 5.18 0.55 7.16
C THR A 263 4.75 1.18 8.48
N ILE A 264 5.69 1.34 9.41
CA ILE A 264 5.51 2.09 10.66
C ILE A 264 6.78 2.91 10.92
N ASP A 265 6.62 4.22 11.07
CA ASP A 265 7.59 5.13 11.65
C ASP A 265 7.11 5.51 13.06
N ALA A 266 7.76 4.93 14.07
CA ALA A 266 7.51 5.27 15.45
C ALA A 266 8.31 6.51 15.85
N ASN A 267 7.64 7.50 16.45
CA ASN A 267 8.27 8.75 16.91
C ASN A 267 9.14 8.53 18.15
N LEU A 268 10.23 7.79 17.96
CA LEU A 268 11.14 7.29 18.97
C LEU A 268 12.58 7.53 18.52
N GLY A 269 13.45 7.76 19.50
CA GLY A 269 14.84 8.16 19.30
C GLY A 269 15.84 7.15 19.84
N PHE A 270 16.02 6.01 19.17
CA PHE A 270 16.99 5.00 19.62
C PHE A 270 18.26 5.02 18.78
N TYR A 271 19.40 4.94 19.45
CA TYR A 271 20.72 5.03 18.84
C TYR A 271 21.60 3.90 19.37
N THR A 272 22.55 3.44 18.57
CA THR A 272 23.63 2.57 19.04
C THR A 272 24.84 3.39 19.48
N ALA A 273 25.75 2.78 20.24
CA ALA A 273 27.01 3.42 20.59
C ALA A 273 27.80 3.79 19.31
N PRO A 274 28.50 4.93 19.27
CA PRO A 274 29.30 5.29 18.11
C PRO A 274 30.31 4.20 17.75
N GLY A 275 30.38 3.83 16.47
CA GLY A 275 31.32 2.82 15.98
C GLY A 275 30.94 1.38 16.31
N THR A 276 29.71 1.12 16.76
CA THR A 276 29.19 -0.24 16.92
C THR A 276 28.11 -0.53 15.89
N MET A 277 28.55 -1.07 14.75
CA MET A 277 27.81 -1.91 13.80
C MET A 277 28.82 -2.81 13.08
#